data_AF-A0A3D1GAJ2-F1
#
_entry.id   AF-A0A3D1GAJ2-F1
#
_cell.length_a   1.000
_cell.length_b   1.000
_cell.length_c   1.000
_cell.angle_alpha   90.00
_cell.angle_beta   90.00
_cell.angle_gamma   90.00
#
_symmetry.space_group_name_H-M   'P 1'
#
loop_
_entity.id
_entity.type
_entity.pdbx_description
1 polymer ?
#
loop_
_entity_poly.entity_id
_entity_poly.type
_entity_poly.pdbx_seq_one_letter_code
_entity_poly.pdbx_strand_id
1 'polypeptide(L)'
;TLGGVARRTRESMLLCEAAGYDVVLVETVGVGQSEYEVASMVDCFMVLMLPGAGDSLQGIKRGILEITDILVVNKADGSQKQMAKLAISEYKHAFQLLSPKYEGVEVQFRTASALRNEGIEEVWEGVSTFVEALKQKQMLQDLRDKQDVNWFKRLAEEAVVNALWNTPGNKLRSRALIQKIIRKEISPSAAAAQMIEEKNQ
;
A
#
# COMPACT_ATOMS: atom_id res chain seq x y z
N THR A 1 -2.43 11.54 11.13
CA THR A 1 -2.19 12.07 9.77
C THR A 1 -1.11 11.24 9.10
N LEU A 2 -1.51 10.25 8.29
CA LEU A 2 -0.62 9.59 7.32
C LEU A 2 -0.90 10.05 5.86
N GLY A 3 -2.11 10.53 5.55
CA GLY A 3 -2.54 10.80 4.16
C GLY A 3 -1.78 11.90 3.38
N GLY A 4 -1.12 12.85 4.06
CA GLY A 4 -0.45 13.97 3.39
C GLY A 4 0.74 13.57 2.51
N VAL A 5 1.45 12.50 2.87
CA VAL A 5 2.61 12.00 2.09
C VAL A 5 2.10 11.21 0.90
N ALA A 6 1.19 10.25 1.12
CA ALA A 6 0.58 9.46 0.05
C ALA A 6 -0.05 10.35 -1.04
N ARG A 7 -0.66 11.48 -0.64
CA ARG A 7 -1.20 12.46 -1.59
C ARG A 7 -0.15 13.05 -2.52
N ARG A 8 0.93 13.59 -1.94
CA ARG A 8 2.00 14.22 -2.71
C ARG A 8 2.72 13.20 -3.59
N THR A 9 2.87 11.97 -3.12
CA THR A 9 3.43 10.87 -3.92
C THR A 9 2.60 10.63 -5.18
N ARG A 10 1.28 10.46 -5.07
CA ARG A 10 0.43 10.22 -6.23
C ARG A 10 0.36 11.41 -7.19
N GLU A 11 0.32 12.63 -6.67
CA GLU A 11 0.42 13.84 -7.50
C GLU A 11 1.76 13.89 -8.25
N SER A 12 2.86 13.46 -7.62
CA SER A 12 4.19 13.39 -8.24
C SER A 12 4.26 12.30 -9.32
N MET A 13 3.63 11.14 -9.11
CA MET A 13 3.55 10.09 -10.12
C MET A 13 2.90 10.60 -11.42
N LEU A 14 1.78 11.30 -11.32
CA LEU A 14 1.10 11.90 -12.48
C LEU A 14 1.99 12.90 -13.23
N LEU A 15 2.81 13.67 -12.50
CA LEU A 15 3.78 14.58 -13.12
C LEU A 15 4.89 13.82 -13.85
N CYS A 16 5.39 12.71 -13.30
CA CYS A 16 6.36 11.85 -13.96
C CYS A 16 5.78 11.26 -15.26
N GLU A 17 4.56 10.72 -15.20
CA GLU A 17 3.87 10.18 -16.38
C GLU A 17 3.67 11.26 -17.44
N ALA A 18 3.19 12.45 -17.05
CA ALA A 18 3.03 13.58 -17.97
C ALA A 18 4.35 14.09 -18.56
N ALA A 19 5.47 13.91 -17.85
CA ALA A 19 6.80 14.22 -18.33
C ALA A 19 7.38 13.15 -19.26
N GLY A 20 6.66 12.05 -19.53
CA GLY A 20 7.05 10.99 -20.45
C GLY A 20 7.89 9.88 -19.83
N TYR A 21 7.96 9.79 -18.50
CA TYR A 21 8.51 8.60 -17.84
C TYR A 21 7.56 7.42 -18.02
N ASP A 22 8.09 6.30 -18.48
CA ASP A 22 7.38 5.04 -18.74
C ASP A 22 7.38 4.10 -17.52
N VAL A 23 8.33 4.29 -16.59
CA VAL A 23 8.46 3.52 -15.36
C VAL A 23 8.58 4.48 -14.17
N VAL A 24 7.70 4.29 -13.17
CA VAL A 24 7.73 5.02 -11.90
C VAL A 24 7.85 4.02 -10.76
N LEU A 25 8.94 4.12 -9.99
CA LEU A 25 9.16 3.30 -8.80
C LEU A 25 8.73 4.08 -7.55
N VAL A 26 7.86 3.46 -6.74
CA VAL A 26 7.39 4.03 -5.47
C VAL A 26 7.89 3.17 -4.32
N GLU A 27 8.76 3.73 -3.49
CA GLU A 27 9.37 3.05 -2.34
C GLU A 27 8.74 3.51 -1.03
N THR A 28 8.49 2.58 -0.11
CA THR A 28 8.12 2.89 1.28
C THR A 28 9.37 3.29 2.09
N VAL A 29 9.25 4.34 2.90
CA VAL A 29 10.37 4.81 3.75
C VAL A 29 9.97 4.74 5.22
N GLY A 30 10.74 4.03 6.04
CA GLY A 30 10.59 3.98 7.50
C GLY A 30 9.56 2.97 8.03
N VAL A 31 9.09 3.21 9.27
CA VAL A 31 8.13 2.33 9.98
C VAL A 31 6.72 2.93 9.96
N GLY A 32 5.73 2.20 9.42
CA GLY A 32 4.34 2.66 9.33
C GLY A 32 3.44 1.73 8.52
N GLN A 33 2.14 2.03 8.43
CA GLN A 33 1.14 1.33 7.58
C GLN A 33 1.18 1.83 6.13
N SER A 34 2.39 1.98 5.59
CA SER A 34 2.62 2.59 4.28
C SER A 34 2.50 1.59 3.12
N GLU A 35 2.53 0.30 3.41
CA GLU A 35 2.53 -0.78 2.43
C GLU A 35 1.20 -0.83 1.67
N TYR A 36 0.07 -0.77 2.39
CA TYR A 36 -1.26 -0.71 1.76
C TYR A 36 -1.47 0.56 0.96
N GLU A 37 -0.95 1.70 1.44
CA GLU A 37 -1.06 2.96 0.71
C GLU A 37 -0.31 2.87 -0.63
N VAL A 38 0.93 2.37 -0.62
CA VAL A 38 1.72 2.18 -1.85
C VAL A 38 1.06 1.14 -2.76
N ALA A 39 0.65 -0.02 -2.24
CA ALA A 39 -0.05 -1.03 -3.04
C ALA A 39 -1.36 -0.51 -3.67
N SER A 40 -2.03 0.47 -3.05
CA SER A 40 -3.25 1.10 -3.58
C SER A 40 -3.02 2.12 -4.70
N MET A 41 -1.77 2.40 -5.07
CA MET A 41 -1.42 3.37 -6.11
C MET A 41 -0.47 2.84 -7.19
N VAL A 42 -0.04 1.57 -7.13
CA VAL A 42 0.87 0.98 -8.12
C VAL A 42 0.21 -0.18 -8.86
N ASP A 43 0.66 -0.45 -10.08
CA ASP A 43 0.19 -1.59 -10.88
C ASP A 43 0.74 -2.93 -10.38
N CYS A 44 1.94 -2.91 -9.81
CA CYS A 44 2.67 -4.08 -9.33
C CYS A 44 3.37 -3.74 -8.01
N PHE A 45 3.05 -4.48 -6.95
CA PHE A 45 3.63 -4.31 -5.62
C PHE A 45 4.70 -5.38 -5.35
N MET A 46 5.94 -4.92 -5.13
CA MET A 46 7.10 -5.76 -4.87
C MET A 46 7.46 -5.83 -3.40
N VAL A 47 7.70 -7.03 -2.89
CA VAL A 47 8.22 -7.26 -1.54
C VAL A 47 9.62 -7.85 -1.61
N LEU A 48 10.56 -7.22 -0.89
CA LEU A 48 11.94 -7.70 -0.75
C LEU A 48 12.10 -8.46 0.57
N MET A 49 12.59 -9.69 0.48
CA MET A 49 12.88 -10.58 1.61
C MET A 49 14.36 -10.93 1.69
N LEU A 50 14.83 -11.36 2.87
CA LEU A 50 16.19 -11.85 3.08
C LEU A 50 16.26 -13.39 3.07
N PRO A 51 17.41 -13.99 2.71
CA PRO A 51 17.59 -15.44 2.77
C PRO A 51 17.69 -15.89 4.23
N GLY A 52 17.16 -17.08 4.55
CA GLY A 52 17.29 -17.65 5.90
C GLY A 52 16.41 -16.98 6.94
N ALA A 53 15.43 -16.19 6.50
CA ALA A 53 14.41 -15.62 7.36
C ALA A 53 13.36 -16.71 7.70
N GLY A 54 13.79 -17.89 8.15
CA GLY A 54 12.93 -19.07 8.36
C GLY A 54 11.84 -18.89 9.42
N ASP A 55 12.01 -17.94 10.34
CA ASP A 55 10.97 -17.46 11.27
C ASP A 55 10.15 -16.27 10.72
N SER A 56 10.49 -15.76 9.53
CA SER A 56 9.91 -14.53 8.98
C SER A 56 8.57 -14.70 8.28
N LEU A 57 8.04 -15.91 8.15
CA LEU A 57 6.61 -16.05 7.88
C LEU A 57 5.77 -15.41 9.01
N GLN A 58 6.29 -15.38 10.26
CA GLN A 58 5.71 -14.59 11.35
C GLN A 58 6.04 -13.10 11.26
N GLY A 59 7.15 -12.74 10.59
CA GLY A 59 7.61 -11.35 10.42
C GLY A 59 6.90 -10.60 9.30
N ILE A 60 6.50 -11.31 8.24
CA ILE A 60 5.60 -10.76 7.24
C ILE A 60 4.20 -10.77 7.84
N LYS A 61 3.65 -9.57 8.06
CA LYS A 61 2.24 -9.44 8.43
C LYS A 61 1.43 -10.15 7.35
N ARG A 62 0.53 -11.05 7.73
CA ARG A 62 -0.40 -11.75 6.81
C ARG A 62 -0.98 -10.81 5.74
N GLY A 63 -1.28 -9.57 6.12
CA GLY A 63 -1.79 -8.54 5.22
C GLY A 63 -0.84 -8.07 4.09
N ILE A 64 0.48 -8.18 4.24
CA ILE A 64 1.45 -7.82 3.18
C ILE A 64 1.47 -8.90 2.09
N LEU A 65 1.40 -10.18 2.46
CA LEU A 65 1.34 -11.27 1.47
C LEU A 65 0.12 -11.14 0.57
N GLU A 66 -1.02 -10.74 1.13
CA GLU A 66 -2.29 -10.58 0.41
C GLU A 66 -2.23 -9.48 -0.67
N ILE A 67 -1.33 -8.50 -0.54
CA ILE A 67 -1.16 -7.42 -1.52
C ILE A 67 0.06 -7.59 -2.43
N THR A 68 0.86 -8.65 -2.24
CA THR A 68 2.11 -8.91 -2.96
C THR A 68 1.86 -9.45 -4.37
N ASP A 69 2.48 -8.81 -5.37
CA ASP A 69 2.44 -9.23 -6.78
C ASP A 69 3.74 -9.90 -7.23
N ILE A 70 4.86 -9.45 -6.65
CA ILE A 70 6.18 -10.04 -6.85
C ILE A 70 6.95 -10.10 -5.52
N LEU A 71 7.49 -11.26 -5.20
CA LEU A 71 8.33 -11.49 -4.03
C LEU A 71 9.76 -11.78 -4.50
N VAL A 72 10.70 -10.96 -4.02
CA VAL A 72 12.12 -11.10 -4.33
C VAL A 72 12.88 -11.44 -3.06
N VAL A 73 13.57 -12.59 -3.03
CA VAL A 73 14.55 -12.86 -1.97
C VAL A 73 15.90 -12.29 -2.40
N ASN A 74 16.25 -11.13 -1.84
CA ASN A 74 17.50 -10.42 -2.10
C ASN A 74 18.66 -11.03 -1.28
N LYS A 75 19.91 -10.59 -1.51
CA LYS A 75 21.14 -11.15 -0.92
C LYS A 75 21.35 -12.63 -1.20
N ALA A 76 20.81 -13.12 -2.32
CA ALA A 76 20.94 -14.49 -2.78
C ALA A 76 22.33 -14.72 -3.42
N ASP A 77 23.38 -14.62 -2.62
CA ASP A 77 24.76 -14.70 -3.10
C ASP A 77 25.68 -15.49 -2.17
N GLY A 78 26.83 -15.95 -2.70
CA GLY A 78 27.76 -16.80 -1.95
C GLY A 78 27.08 -18.01 -1.30
N SER A 79 27.28 -18.17 0.01
CA SER A 79 26.65 -19.23 0.82
C SER A 79 25.13 -19.06 1.01
N GLN A 80 24.58 -17.88 0.76
CA GLN A 80 23.15 -17.60 0.94
C GLN A 80 22.29 -18.09 -0.24
N LYS A 81 22.88 -18.43 -1.38
CA LYS A 81 22.15 -18.86 -2.59
C LYS A 81 21.18 -20.02 -2.32
N GLN A 82 21.62 -21.02 -1.56
CA GLN A 82 20.77 -22.17 -1.25
C GLN A 82 19.62 -21.80 -0.31
N MET A 83 19.89 -20.97 0.71
CA MET A 83 18.84 -20.50 1.63
C MET A 83 17.80 -19.63 0.91
N ALA A 84 18.22 -18.82 -0.07
CA ALA A 84 17.28 -18.02 -0.86
C ALA A 84 16.32 -18.89 -1.67
N LYS A 85 16.82 -19.97 -2.28
CA LYS A 85 15.99 -20.94 -3.01
C LYS A 85 14.99 -21.66 -2.10
N LEU A 86 15.42 -22.06 -0.91
CA LEU A 86 14.54 -22.67 0.09
C LEU A 86 13.44 -21.69 0.52
N ALA A 87 13.80 -20.44 0.82
CA ALA A 87 12.82 -19.41 1.18
C ALA A 87 11.78 -19.18 0.07
N ILE A 88 12.18 -19.15 -1.21
CA ILE A 88 11.24 -19.07 -2.33
C ILE A 88 10.26 -20.25 -2.34
N SER A 89 10.73 -21.46 -2.06
CA SER A 89 9.86 -22.64 -1.99
C SER A 89 8.85 -22.53 -0.85
N GLU A 90 9.29 -22.05 0.32
CA GLU A 90 8.41 -21.82 1.47
C GLU A 90 7.33 -20.79 1.17
N TYR A 91 7.70 -19.65 0.56
CA TYR A 91 6.72 -18.65 0.16
C TYR A 91 5.75 -19.18 -0.87
N LYS A 92 6.21 -19.90 -1.91
CA LYS A 92 5.31 -20.51 -2.89
C LYS A 92 4.25 -21.40 -2.23
N HIS A 93 4.64 -22.22 -1.26
CA HIS A 93 3.69 -23.04 -0.50
C HIS A 93 2.73 -22.18 0.33
N ALA A 94 3.21 -21.12 0.98
CA ALA A 94 2.35 -20.24 1.76
C ALA A 94 1.31 -19.51 0.88
N PHE A 95 1.71 -19.03 -0.30
CA PHE A 95 0.80 -18.35 -1.24
C PHE A 95 -0.26 -19.29 -1.82
N GLN A 96 0.02 -20.59 -1.96
CA GLN A 96 -1.00 -21.58 -2.38
C GLN A 96 -2.14 -21.73 -1.37
N LEU A 97 -1.93 -21.34 -0.11
CA LEU A 97 -2.96 -21.37 0.94
C LEU A 97 -3.79 -20.08 1.00
N LEU A 98 -3.40 -19.05 0.25
CA LEU A 98 -4.10 -17.76 0.20
C LEU A 98 -5.03 -17.71 -1.01
N SER A 99 -6.11 -16.94 -0.88
CA SER A 99 -6.92 -16.59 -2.04
C SER A 99 -6.08 -15.75 -3.01
N PRO A 100 -6.14 -16.02 -4.32
CA PRO A 100 -5.42 -15.22 -5.30
C PRO A 100 -5.95 -13.77 -5.28
N LYS A 101 -5.03 -12.80 -5.34
CA LYS A 101 -5.37 -11.37 -5.46
C LYS A 101 -6.08 -11.06 -6.79
N TYR A 102 -5.67 -11.75 -7.86
CA TYR A 102 -6.20 -11.62 -9.20
C TYR A 102 -6.47 -13.01 -9.80
N GLU A 103 -7.67 -13.23 -10.31
CA GLU A 103 -8.10 -14.55 -10.79
C GLU A 103 -7.23 -15.06 -11.96
N GLY A 104 -6.49 -16.13 -11.72
CA GLY A 104 -5.59 -16.75 -12.68
C GLY A 104 -4.37 -15.91 -13.07
N VAL A 105 -3.96 -14.94 -12.24
CA VAL A 105 -2.64 -14.29 -12.34
C VAL A 105 -1.82 -14.68 -11.12
N GLU A 106 -0.66 -15.28 -11.37
CA GLU A 106 0.20 -15.77 -10.31
C GLU A 106 1.23 -14.73 -9.85
N VAL A 107 1.49 -14.74 -8.54
CA VAL A 107 2.58 -13.99 -7.92
C VAL A 107 3.92 -14.45 -8.48
N GLN A 108 4.78 -13.50 -8.79
CA GLN A 108 6.12 -13.78 -9.31
C GLN A 108 7.11 -13.95 -8.17
N PHE A 109 7.93 -14.99 -8.24
CA PHE A 109 8.96 -15.27 -7.24
C PHE A 109 10.34 -15.20 -7.89
N ARG A 110 11.23 -14.39 -7.34
CA ARG A 110 12.59 -14.19 -7.87
C ARG A 110 13.63 -14.17 -6.76
N THR A 111 14.88 -14.45 -7.10
CA THR A 111 16.03 -14.27 -6.21
C THR A 111 16.97 -13.25 -6.84
N ALA A 112 17.57 -12.39 -6.03
CA ALA A 112 18.54 -11.42 -6.51
C ALA A 112 19.68 -11.19 -5.52
N SER A 113 20.80 -10.68 -6.02
CA SER A 113 21.80 -10.00 -5.21
C SER A 113 22.01 -8.61 -5.79
N ALA A 114 21.34 -7.63 -5.17
CA ALA A 114 21.50 -6.23 -5.56
C ALA A 114 22.96 -5.77 -5.44
N LEU A 115 23.69 -6.25 -4.43
CA LEU A 115 25.10 -5.90 -4.22
C LEU A 115 26.01 -6.42 -5.35
N ARG A 116 25.71 -7.61 -5.90
CA ARG A 116 26.48 -8.22 -6.98
C ARG A 116 25.90 -7.98 -8.38
N ASN A 117 24.79 -7.25 -8.47
CA ASN A 117 24.03 -7.06 -9.71
C ASN A 117 23.63 -8.39 -10.37
N GLU A 118 23.26 -9.40 -9.57
CA GLU A 118 22.80 -10.71 -10.03
C GLU A 118 21.27 -10.80 -9.86
N GLY A 119 20.54 -11.35 -10.84
CA GLY A 119 19.10 -11.58 -10.73
C GLY A 119 18.22 -10.34 -11.00
N ILE A 120 18.81 -9.18 -11.32
CA ILE A 120 18.07 -7.91 -11.48
C ILE A 120 17.23 -7.91 -12.77
N GLU A 121 17.77 -8.46 -13.85
CA GLU A 121 17.06 -8.58 -15.12
C GLU A 121 15.85 -9.53 -14.99
N GLU A 122 16.04 -10.65 -14.28
CA GLU A 122 15.01 -11.64 -14.01
C GLU A 122 13.91 -11.09 -13.08
N VAL A 123 14.25 -10.15 -12.20
CA VAL A 123 13.27 -9.40 -11.40
C VAL A 123 12.41 -8.53 -12.31
N TRP A 124 13.02 -7.79 -13.24
CA TRP A 124 12.29 -6.97 -14.21
C TRP A 124 11.43 -7.80 -15.17
N GLU A 125 11.93 -8.94 -15.61
CA GLU A 125 11.16 -9.92 -16.38
C GLU A 125 9.94 -10.40 -15.59
N GLY A 126 10.10 -10.64 -14.29
CA GLY A 126 8.98 -10.95 -13.39
C GLY A 126 7.93 -9.85 -13.36
N VAL A 127 8.34 -8.59 -13.18
CA VAL A 127 7.42 -7.44 -13.22
C VAL A 127 6.69 -7.37 -14.56
N SER A 128 7.42 -7.51 -15.67
CA SER A 128 6.87 -7.44 -17.02
C SER A 128 5.86 -8.56 -17.28
N THR A 129 6.20 -9.79 -16.87
CA THR A 129 5.31 -10.97 -16.98
C THR A 129 4.01 -10.76 -16.22
N PHE A 130 4.10 -10.25 -14.99
CA PHE A 130 2.93 -9.99 -14.15
C PHE A 130 2.01 -8.93 -14.76
N VAL A 131 2.57 -7.79 -15.18
CA VAL A 131 1.82 -6.70 -15.79
C VAL A 131 1.18 -7.13 -17.10
N GLU A 132 1.88 -7.92 -17.92
CA GLU A 132 1.34 -8.46 -19.17
C GLU A 132 0.19 -9.44 -18.92
N ALA A 133 0.29 -10.30 -17.89
CA ALA A 133 -0.81 -11.18 -17.50
C ALA A 133 -2.07 -10.39 -17.08
N LEU A 134 -1.91 -9.27 -16.37
CA LEU A 134 -3.03 -8.38 -16.04
C LEU A 134 -3.64 -7.74 -17.30
N LYS A 135 -2.81 -7.32 -18.27
CA LYS A 135 -3.28 -6.76 -19.55
C LYS A 135 -4.07 -7.76 -20.37
N GLN A 136 -3.55 -8.99 -20.52
CA GLN A 136 -4.20 -10.05 -21.29
C GLN A 136 -5.57 -10.43 -20.72
N LYS A 137 -5.74 -10.31 -19.40
CA LYS A 137 -7.01 -10.53 -18.70
C LYS A 137 -7.87 -9.26 -18.57
N GLN A 138 -7.46 -8.15 -19.16
CA GLN A 138 -8.15 -6.84 -19.07
C GLN A 138 -8.29 -6.31 -17.64
N MET A 139 -7.48 -6.82 -16.70
CA MET A 139 -7.53 -6.45 -15.28
C MET A 139 -6.72 -5.20 -14.96
N LEU A 140 -5.75 -4.83 -15.80
CA LEU A 140 -4.87 -3.69 -15.52
C LEU A 140 -5.63 -2.36 -15.51
N GLN A 141 -6.49 -2.12 -16.50
CA GLN A 141 -7.27 -0.89 -16.55
C GLN A 141 -8.31 -0.87 -15.42
N ASP A 142 -8.99 -1.98 -15.16
CA ASP A 142 -9.92 -2.13 -14.04
C ASP A 142 -9.26 -1.84 -12.69
N LEU A 143 -8.01 -2.26 -12.51
CA LEU A 143 -7.22 -1.98 -11.32
C LEU A 143 -7.00 -0.47 -11.17
N ARG A 144 -6.51 0.20 -12.22
CA ARG A 144 -6.25 1.64 -12.22
C ARG A 144 -7.52 2.46 -11.97
N ASP A 145 -8.62 2.09 -12.61
CA ASP A 145 -9.93 2.74 -12.42
C ASP A 145 -10.41 2.61 -10.96
N LYS A 146 -10.27 1.42 -10.37
CA LYS A 146 -10.58 1.20 -8.94
C LYS A 146 -9.68 2.03 -8.03
N GLN A 147 -8.39 2.12 -8.34
CA GLN A 147 -7.44 2.94 -7.57
C GLN A 147 -7.83 4.41 -7.63
N ASP A 148 -8.21 4.93 -8.79
CA ASP A 148 -8.66 6.32 -8.97
C ASP A 148 -9.95 6.62 -8.23
N VAL A 149 -10.95 5.73 -8.31
CA VAL A 149 -12.21 5.88 -7.55
C VAL A 149 -11.95 5.86 -6.05
N ASN A 150 -11.13 4.92 -5.56
CA ASN A 150 -10.78 4.85 -4.14
C ASN A 150 -10.02 6.10 -3.71
N TRP A 151 -9.18 6.64 -4.58
CA TRP A 151 -8.42 7.85 -4.30
C TRP A 151 -9.31 9.09 -4.21
N PHE A 152 -10.22 9.25 -5.16
CA PHE A 152 -11.24 10.30 -5.12
C PHE A 152 -12.03 10.27 -3.80
N LYS A 153 -12.53 9.11 -3.40
CA LYS A 153 -13.28 8.94 -2.14
C LYS A 153 -12.44 9.37 -0.93
N ARG A 154 -11.19 8.89 -0.85
CA ARG A 154 -10.27 9.24 0.23
C ARG A 154 -10.02 10.76 0.29
N LEU A 155 -9.78 11.41 -0.84
CA LEU A 155 -9.59 12.86 -0.89
C LEU A 155 -10.83 13.64 -0.44
N ALA A 156 -12.02 13.19 -0.85
CA ALA A 156 -13.28 13.79 -0.41
C ALA A 156 -13.49 13.64 1.10
N GLU A 157 -13.26 12.45 1.65
CA GLU A 157 -13.34 12.19 3.10
C GLU A 157 -12.34 13.05 3.89
N GLU A 158 -11.08 13.10 3.44
CA GLU A 158 -10.05 13.94 4.06
C GLU A 158 -10.44 15.42 4.04
N ALA A 159 -10.99 15.91 2.92
CA ALA A 159 -11.45 17.30 2.81
C ALA A 159 -12.62 17.59 3.75
N VAL A 160 -13.59 16.68 3.85
CA VAL A 160 -14.74 16.81 4.76
C VAL A 160 -14.30 16.80 6.22
N VAL A 161 -13.43 15.86 6.62
CA VAL A 161 -12.87 15.77 7.98
C VAL A 161 -12.07 17.02 8.30
N ASN A 162 -11.22 17.48 7.38
CA ASN A 162 -10.45 18.71 7.56
C ASN A 162 -11.38 19.91 7.75
N ALA A 163 -12.38 20.09 6.91
CA ALA A 163 -13.36 21.17 7.02
C ALA A 163 -14.16 21.09 8.35
N LEU A 164 -14.48 19.87 8.80
CA LEU A 164 -15.17 19.65 10.07
C LEU A 164 -14.35 20.19 11.23
N TRP A 165 -13.04 19.95 11.28
CA TRP A 165 -12.21 20.34 12.43
C TRP A 165 -11.57 21.73 12.32
N ASN A 166 -11.28 22.19 11.10
CA ASN A 166 -10.38 23.35 10.91
C ASN A 166 -11.06 24.66 10.51
N THR A 167 -12.36 24.69 10.28
CA THR A 167 -13.13 25.93 10.03
C THR A 167 -13.23 26.77 11.32
N PRO A 168 -13.12 28.11 11.28
CA PRO A 168 -13.11 28.96 12.49
C PRO A 168 -14.28 28.70 13.45
N GLY A 169 -15.52 28.62 12.94
CA GLY A 169 -16.71 28.32 13.76
C GLY A 169 -16.64 26.93 14.41
N ASN A 170 -16.23 25.92 13.65
CA ASN A 170 -16.10 24.57 14.15
C ASN A 170 -14.96 24.38 15.16
N LYS A 171 -13.85 25.13 15.03
CA LYS A 171 -12.78 25.13 16.04
C LYS A 171 -13.28 25.60 17.40
N LEU A 172 -14.08 26.66 17.44
CA LEU A 172 -14.69 27.16 18.67
C LEU A 172 -15.67 26.14 19.25
N ARG A 173 -16.53 25.58 18.40
CA ARG A 173 -17.50 24.56 18.79
C ARG A 173 -16.84 23.30 19.35
N SER A 174 -15.82 22.79 18.66
CA SER A 174 -15.04 21.62 19.08
C SER A 174 -14.44 21.85 20.47
N ARG A 175 -13.86 23.03 20.73
CA ARG A 175 -13.35 23.37 22.07
C ARG A 175 -14.44 23.37 23.13
N ALA A 176 -15.61 23.94 22.84
CA ALA A 176 -16.74 23.95 23.78
C ALA A 176 -17.26 22.53 24.08
N LEU A 177 -17.42 21.68 23.06
CA LEU A 177 -17.84 20.28 23.22
C LEU A 177 -16.82 19.46 24.00
N ILE A 178 -15.52 19.63 23.72
CA ILE A 178 -14.44 18.97 24.47
C ILE A 178 -14.52 19.33 25.96
N GLN A 179 -14.77 20.59 26.32
CA GLN A 179 -14.94 20.99 27.72
C GLN A 179 -16.14 20.30 28.38
N LYS A 180 -17.27 20.18 27.70
CA LYS A 180 -18.45 19.45 28.20
C LYS A 180 -18.17 17.95 28.39
N ILE A 181 -17.41 17.33 27.49
CA ILE A 181 -16.98 15.92 27.64
C ILE A 181 -16.09 15.77 28.88
N ILE A 182 -15.08 16.63 29.06
CA ILE A 182 -14.17 16.57 30.20
C ILE A 182 -14.91 16.73 31.53
N ARG A 183 -15.93 17.60 31.57
CA ARG A 183 -16.80 17.81 32.73
C ARG A 183 -17.85 16.71 32.93
N LYS A 184 -17.91 15.71 32.03
CA LYS A 184 -18.91 14.62 32.01
C LYS A 184 -20.36 15.12 31.88
N GLU A 185 -20.56 16.29 31.30
CA GLU A 185 -21.89 16.88 31.06
C GLU A 185 -22.57 16.24 29.83
N ILE A 186 -21.78 15.76 28.86
CA ILE A 186 -22.25 15.03 27.67
C ILE A 186 -21.32 13.86 27.37
N SER A 187 -21.84 12.81 26.72
CA SER A 187 -21.03 11.69 26.26
C SER A 187 -20.25 12.04 24.98
N PRO A 188 -19.12 11.36 24.68
CA PRO A 188 -18.39 11.54 23.42
C PRO A 188 -19.28 11.32 22.18
N SER A 189 -20.16 10.33 22.21
CA SER A 189 -21.08 10.06 21.09
C SER A 189 -22.09 11.19 20.87
N ALA A 190 -22.65 11.75 21.94
CA ALA A 190 -23.57 12.89 21.85
C ALA A 190 -22.85 14.16 21.35
N ALA A 191 -21.62 14.39 21.82
CA ALA A 191 -20.80 15.49 21.34
C ALA A 191 -20.46 15.36 19.85
N ALA A 192 -20.16 14.14 19.37
CA ALA A 192 -19.90 13.87 17.96
C ALA A 192 -21.13 14.14 17.07
N ALA A 193 -22.33 13.73 17.50
CA ALA A 193 -23.57 14.03 16.79
C ALA A 193 -23.80 15.55 16.70
N GLN A 194 -23.64 16.27 17.82
CA GLN A 194 -23.74 17.73 17.82
C GLN A 194 -22.73 18.34 16.86
N MET A 195 -21.47 17.89 16.85
CA MET A 195 -20.45 18.40 15.94
C MET A 195 -20.85 18.31 14.45
N ILE A 196 -21.69 17.35 14.06
CA ILE A 196 -22.11 17.09 12.67
C ILE A 196 -23.40 17.84 12.28
N GLU A 197 -24.36 18.02 13.19
CA GLU A 197 -25.75 18.39 12.88
C GLU A 197 -25.99 19.81 12.29
N GLU A 198 -25.13 20.81 12.51
CA GLU A 198 -25.45 22.21 12.08
C GLU A 198 -24.98 22.58 10.67
N LYS A 199 -24.51 21.64 9.85
CA LYS A 199 -24.18 21.96 8.43
C LYS A 199 -25.41 22.13 7.52
N ASN A 200 -26.63 21.91 8.03
CA ASN A 200 -27.87 21.89 7.25
C ASN A 200 -28.81 23.10 7.51
N GLN A 201 -28.31 24.19 8.08
CA GLN A 201 -29.00 25.48 8.17
C GLN A 201 -28.15 26.56 7.52
#